data_AF-A0A511XFC0-F1
#
_entry.id   AF-A0A511XFC0-F1
#
_cell.length_a   1.000
_cell.length_b   1.000
_cell.length_c   1.000
_cell.angle_alpha   90.00
_cell.angle_beta   90.00
_cell.angle_gamma   90.00
#
_symmetry.space_group_name_H-M   'P 1'
#
loop_
_entity.id
_entity.type
_entity.pdbx_description
1 polymer ?
#
loop_
_entity_poly.entity_id
_entity_poly.type
_entity_poly.pdbx_seq_one_letter_code
_entity_poly.pdbx_strand_id
1 'polypeptide(L)' 'MFPEDLRMHAITIDTQADRLAEELARRGVPAQAQIHAVIHIHDDGPDMTSIAAAGGAFDWLKVEPDLYTDADIVNRPT' A
#
# COMPACT_ATOMS: atom_id res chain seq x y z
N MET A 1 -18.71 -13.76 -16.85
CA MET A 1 -19.74 -14.25 -15.91
C MET A 1 -19.07 -15.28 -15.02
N PHE A 2 -18.65 -14.88 -13.82
CA PHE A 2 -18.14 -15.83 -12.81
C PHE A 2 -19.37 -16.36 -12.04
N PRO A 3 -19.48 -17.67 -11.81
CA PRO A 3 -20.67 -18.25 -11.20
C PRO A 3 -20.88 -17.71 -9.78
N GLU A 4 -22.07 -17.19 -9.52
CA GLU A 4 -22.49 -16.44 -8.32
C GLU A 4 -22.68 -17.29 -7.05
N ASP A 5 -21.98 -18.42 -6.88
CA ASP A 5 -22.19 -19.26 -5.69
C ASP A 5 -20.93 -19.91 -5.08
N LEU A 6 -19.75 -19.33 -5.33
CA LEU A 6 -18.59 -19.59 -4.49
C LEU A 6 -18.69 -18.69 -3.26
N ARG A 7 -19.11 -19.25 -2.12
CA ARG A 7 -18.93 -18.63 -0.81
C ARG A 7 -17.44 -18.47 -0.54
N MET A 8 -16.88 -17.35 -0.99
CA MET A 8 -15.48 -17.01 -0.76
C MET A 8 -15.35 -16.46 0.66
N HIS A 9 -14.62 -17.18 1.49
CA HIS A 9 -14.25 -16.71 2.82
C HIS A 9 -12.86 -16.06 2.73
N ALA A 10 -12.82 -14.75 2.94
CA ALA A 10 -11.56 -14.01 3.00
C ALA A 10 -10.90 -14.20 4.36
N ILE A 11 -9.61 -14.55 4.35
CA ILE A 11 -8.77 -14.65 5.54
C ILE A 11 -7.48 -13.87 5.28
N THR A 12 -7.10 -13.00 6.23
CA THR A 12 -5.81 -12.32 6.18
C THR A 12 -4.77 -13.18 6.89
N ILE A 13 -3.65 -13.39 6.21
CA ILE A 13 -2.49 -14.12 6.72
C ILE A 13 -1.29 -13.18 6.63
N ASP A 14 -0.74 -12.83 7.78
CA ASP A 14 0.51 -12.08 7.90
C ASP A 14 1.61 -13.05 8.32
N THR A 15 2.54 -13.33 7.40
CA THR A 15 3.63 -14.29 7.59
C THR A 15 4.73 -14.04 6.57
N GLN A 16 5.92 -14.57 6.83
CA GLN A 16 6.99 -14.58 5.84
C GLN A 16 6.60 -15.49 4.65
N ALA A 17 7.03 -15.13 3.45
CA ALA A 17 6.64 -15.82 2.22
C ALA A 17 7.02 -17.32 2.23
N ASP A 18 8.15 -17.67 2.82
CA ASP A 18 8.64 -19.04 2.98
C ASP A 18 7.79 -19.89 3.95
N ARG A 19 7.03 -19.25 4.84
CA ARG A 19 6.16 -19.90 5.83
C ARG A 19 4.69 -19.97 5.43
N LEU A 20 4.32 -19.42 4.26
CA LEU A 20 2.91 -19.35 3.84
C LEU A 20 2.24 -20.73 3.76
N ALA A 21 2.95 -21.74 3.24
CA ALA A 21 2.42 -23.09 3.11
C ALA A 21 2.10 -23.72 4.48
N GLU A 22 2.98 -23.56 5.46
CA GLU A 22 2.78 -24.05 6.82
C GLU A 22 1.61 -23.34 7.52
N GLU A 23 1.48 -22.04 7.29
CA GLU A 23 0.40 -21.23 7.85
C GLU A 23 -0.97 -21.63 7.29
N LEU A 24 -1.05 -21.89 5.98
CA LEU A 24 -2.26 -22.41 5.35
C LEU A 24 -2.67 -23.77 5.92
N ALA A 25 -1.70 -24.68 6.09
CA ALA A 25 -1.94 -25.99 6.70
C ALA A 25 -2.42 -25.86 8.16
N ARG A 26 -1.80 -24.99 8.95
CA ARG A 26 -2.17 -24.74 10.36
C ARG A 26 -3.60 -24.21 10.49
N ARG A 27 -4.07 -23.44 9.51
CA ARG A 27 -5.45 -22.93 9.45
C ARG A 27 -6.44 -23.93 8.86
N GLY A 28 -6.00 -25.14 8.54
CA GLY A 28 -6.85 -26.21 8.03
C GLY A 28 -7.24 -26.06 6.56
N VAL A 29 -6.50 -25.25 5.78
CA VAL A 29 -6.73 -25.14 4.34
C VAL A 29 -6.24 -26.43 3.66
N PRO A 30 -7.09 -27.18 2.93
CA PRO A 30 -6.68 -28.40 2.24
C PRO A 30 -5.61 -28.13 1.18
N ALA A 31 -4.65 -29.05 1.02
CA ALA A 31 -3.55 -28.89 0.06
C ALA A 31 -4.01 -28.72 -1.40
N GLN A 32 -5.16 -29.30 -1.76
CA GLN A 32 -5.78 -29.22 -3.08
C GLN A 32 -6.81 -28.07 -3.22
N ALA A 33 -6.94 -27.21 -2.22
CA ALA A 33 -7.89 -26.10 -2.28
C ALA A 33 -7.43 -25.06 -3.34
N GLN A 34 -8.38 -24.60 -4.16
CA GLN A 34 -8.13 -23.47 -5.04
C GLN A 34 -8.19 -22.18 -4.22
N ILE A 35 -7.12 -21.38 -4.27
CA ILE A 35 -7.00 -20.13 -3.53
C ILE A 35 -6.91 -18.94 -4.49
N HIS A 36 -7.50 -17.82 -4.09
CA HIS A 36 -7.23 -16.50 -4.66
C HIS A 36 -6.46 -15.70 -3.61
N ALA A 37 -5.28 -15.20 -3.95
CA ALA A 37 -4.40 -14.51 -3.01
C ALA A 37 -4.13 -13.07 -3.45
N VAL A 38 -4.15 -12.16 -2.47
CA VAL A 38 -3.65 -10.78 -2.61
C VAL A 38 -2.40 -10.68 -1.73
N ILE A 39 -1.27 -10.32 -2.33
CA ILE A 39 0.03 -10.29 -1.65
C ILE A 39 0.46 -8.84 -1.46
N HIS A 40 0.71 -8.46 -0.20
CA HIS A 40 1.35 -7.20 0.16
C HIS A 40 2.79 -7.51 0.57
N ILE A 41 3.74 -6.98 -0.19
CA ILE A 41 5.16 -7.07 0.16
C ILE A 41 5.52 -5.76 0.85
N HIS A 42 5.91 -5.86 2.13
CA HIS A 42 6.53 -4.72 2.81
C HIS A 42 7.96 -4.61 2.27
N ASP A 43 8.15 -3.64 1.38
CA ASP A 43 9.49 -3.14 1.13
C ASP A 43 9.87 -2.29 2.34
N ASP A 44 11.01 -2.58 2.96
CA ASP A 44 11.65 -1.63 3.85
C ASP A 44 12.09 -0.48 2.95
N GLY A 45 11.14 0.41 2.65
CA GLY A 45 11.38 1.59 1.85
C GLY A 45 12.62 2.29 2.37
N PRO A 46 13.34 3.04 1.51
CA PRO A 46 14.60 3.66 1.87
C PRO A 46 14.50 4.31 3.25
N ASP A 47 15.40 3.92 4.16
CA ASP A 47 15.41 4.40 5.54
C ASP A 47 15.25 5.92 5.53
N MET A 48 14.13 6.41 6.09
CA MET A 48 13.80 7.84 6.10
C MET A 48 14.91 8.65 6.79
N THR A 49 15.66 8.02 7.70
CA THR A 49 16.87 8.61 8.32
C THR A 49 17.96 8.83 7.29
N SER A 50 18.17 7.86 6.40
CA SER A 50 19.12 7.94 5.29
C SER A 50 18.70 8.98 4.24
N ILE A 51 17.40 9.10 3.92
CA ILE A 51 16.89 10.16 3.01
C ILE A 51 17.05 11.55 3.63
N ALA A 52 16.75 11.70 4.92
CA ALA A 52 16.93 12.96 5.64
C ALA A 52 18.42 13.34 5.75
N ALA A 53 19.31 12.37 6.01
CA ALA A 53 20.76 12.58 6.09
C ALA A 53 21.38 12.97 4.73
N ALA A 54 20.82 12.46 3.62
CA ALA A 54 21.24 12.85 2.26
C ALA A 54 20.72 14.23 1.83
N GLY A 55 19.89 14.91 2.64
CA GLY A 55 19.37 16.25 2.37
C GLY A 55 18.29 16.32 1.27
N GLY A 56 17.85 15.19 0.73
CA GLY A 56 16.92 15.13 -0.41
C GLY A 56 15.44 15.18 -0.04
N ALA A 57 15.09 15.09 1.25
CA ALA A 57 13.70 15.01 1.73
C ALA A 57 12.83 16.23 1.36
N PHE A 58 13.44 17.35 0.95
CA PHE A 58 12.76 18.62 0.67
C PHE A 58 13.12 19.23 -0.70
N ASP A 59 13.78 18.49 -1.60
CA ASP A 59 14.07 19.04 -2.95
C ASP A 59 12.80 19.30 -3.76
N TRP A 60 11.71 18.57 -3.49
CA TRP A 60 10.39 18.82 -4.06
C TRP A 60 9.71 20.10 -3.54
N LEU A 61 10.09 20.59 -2.35
CA LEU A 61 9.63 21.87 -1.77
C LEU A 61 10.37 23.08 -2.35
N LYS A 62 11.51 22.89 -3.01
CA LYS A 62 12.24 23.98 -3.68
C LYS A 62 11.55 24.46 -4.95
N VAL A 63 10.65 23.65 -5.49
CA VAL A 63 9.82 23.97 -6.66
C VAL A 63 8.37 24.08 -6.18
N GLU A 64 8.09 24.96 -5.22
CA GLU A 64 6.70 25.39 -5.02
C GLU A 64 6.33 26.32 -6.19
N PRO A 65 5.41 25.94 -7.07
CA PRO A 65 4.76 26.92 -7.93
C PRO A 65 3.98 27.87 -7.03
N ASP A 66 4.05 29.17 -7.31
CA ASP A 66 3.29 30.17 -6.56
C ASP A 66 1.79 29.87 -6.74
N LEU A 67 1.19 29.22 -5.74
CA LEU A 67 -0.17 28.65 -5.82
C LEU A 67 -1.25 29.74 -5.79
N TYR A 68 -0.86 30.96 -5.41
CA TYR A 68 -1.73 32.12 -5.39
C TYR A 68 -1.03 33.26 -6.10
N THR A 69 -1.67 33.74 -7.17
CA THR A 69 -1.30 35.01 -7.78
C THR A 69 -2.07 36.13 -7.09
N ASP A 70 -1.57 37.37 -7.17
CA ASP A 70 -2.29 38.55 -6.65
C ASP A 70 -3.72 38.69 -7.24
N ALA A 71 -3.99 38.06 -8.38
CA ALA A 71 -5.30 38.03 -9.01
C ALA A 71 -6.32 37.14 -8.25
N ASP A 72 -5.86 36.14 -7.51
CA ASP A 72 -6.73 35.22 -6.75
C ASP A 72 -7.30 35.85 -5.47
N ILE A 73 -6.66 36.93 -4.99
CA ILE A 73 -7.05 37.67 -3.77
C ILE A 73 -8.35 38.48 -3.96
N VAL A 74 -8.74 38.79 -5.21
CA VAL A 74 -9.83 39.73 -5.52
C VAL A 74 -11.22 39.07 -5.42
N ASN A 75 -11.32 37.75 -5.36
CA ASN A 75 -12.59 37.03 -5.43
C ASN A 75 -13.06 36.48 -4.08
N ARG A 76 -13.14 37.34 -3.06
CA ARG A 76 -13.80 37.02 -1.79
C ARG A 76 -15.20 37.65 -1.81
N PRO A 77 -16.29 36.88 -1.98
CA PRO A 77 -17.63 37.43 -1.82
C PRO A 77 -17.81 37.90 -0.37
N THR A 78 -18.21 39.16 -0.22
CA THR A 78 -18.66 39.78 1.04
C THR A 78 -19.93 39.14 1.56
#